data_AF-A0A6P1AK19-F1
#
_entry.id   AF-A0A6P1AK19-F1
#
_cell.length_a   1.000
_cell.length_b   1.000
_cell.length_c   1.000
_cell.angle_alpha   90.00
_cell.angle_beta   90.00
_cell.angle_gamma   90.00
#
_symmetry.space_group_name_H-M   'P 1'
#
loop_
_entity.id
_entity.type
_entity.pdbx_description
1 polymer ?
#
loop_
_entity_poly.entity_id
_entity_poly.type
_entity_poly.pdbx_seq_one_letter_code
_entity_poly.pdbx_strand_id
1 'polypeptide(L)'
;MTIIWTGGGDGTSWNDPANWDTGEVPGLSNTVVINDGDSVTLDEDVTVAVLNLNGGTLTGSGGLTTTQALNWTGGTMSGMGTTTVAETATLSIGGDVDNFLSERTFINAGTGTFSSVATFVFSGEATFTNEVDATFEITGEGDFEFEGDGSGTFSNVGTFTKSVDVETSFSENISFLNTGTVELDIGTLILNGEVTGNCDRFEIAEGAILLLGGATNTFDTETRFEGEGTLEIEAGSSFVVNVATGGDGDGDGDGDGDGDGDGDGDGDGDGDGDGDGDGDGDGVGDGDGDGDGDGDDDDDDDDDDDDDGGVGDDDDDDDDDDDDDDDGDGNGEDRKSLVIDVNFVNNGTVEVSSEASLELAFSGEISGNYQIGANGSIEFSGETQTFGSEVSFAGEGSIAIDAQTTFTVSRNFTLDLDFFNSGRVVIENGVILLVNGEVTGNCDRFQIGEGGSLTLGGEENSFDTETVFEGEGTLEIEEGSTVTITEAIVGDGDGDGDGDGDGDGDGDGDGDGDGDGDGDGDGDGDGDGDGDGD
;
A
#
# COMPACT_ATOMS: atom_id res chain seq x y z
N MET A 1 -39.04 14.14 -10.60
CA MET A 1 -39.79 14.45 -11.85
C MET A 1 -38.83 14.36 -13.02
N THR A 2 -39.22 13.73 -14.12
CA THR A 2 -38.36 13.63 -15.31
C THR A 2 -38.45 14.90 -16.15
N ILE A 3 -37.30 15.43 -16.57
CA ILE A 3 -37.16 16.61 -17.44
C ILE A 3 -36.22 16.21 -18.61
N ILE A 4 -36.63 16.51 -19.84
CA ILE A 4 -35.96 16.06 -21.06
C ILE A 4 -35.44 17.29 -21.80
N TRP A 5 -34.18 17.22 -22.25
CA TRP A 5 -33.61 18.23 -23.13
C TRP A 5 -34.35 18.25 -24.48
N THR A 6 -34.61 19.45 -24.98
CA THR A 6 -35.27 19.67 -26.28
C THR A 6 -34.51 20.66 -27.17
N GLY A 7 -33.58 21.43 -26.61
CA GLY A 7 -32.89 22.52 -27.30
C GLY A 7 -33.84 23.61 -27.84
N GLY A 8 -35.04 23.76 -27.27
CA GLY A 8 -36.08 24.67 -27.75
C GLY A 8 -35.81 26.17 -27.56
N GLY A 9 -34.82 26.53 -26.72
CA GLY A 9 -34.36 27.88 -26.43
C GLY A 9 -33.18 28.28 -27.30
N ASP A 10 -32.03 28.57 -26.68
CA ASP A 10 -30.77 28.82 -27.39
C ASP A 10 -30.12 27.56 -28.00
N GLY A 11 -30.59 26.38 -27.60
CA GLY A 11 -30.14 25.09 -28.12
C GLY A 11 -28.87 24.53 -27.48
N THR A 12 -28.28 25.20 -26.49
CA THR A 12 -27.02 24.76 -25.86
C THR A 12 -27.00 24.91 -24.33
N SER A 13 -27.50 26.00 -23.76
CA SER A 13 -27.23 26.29 -22.34
C SER A 13 -28.18 25.56 -21.39
N TRP A 14 -27.63 24.86 -20.40
CA TRP A 14 -28.40 24.17 -19.34
C TRP A 14 -29.38 25.11 -18.63
N ASN A 15 -28.94 26.34 -18.36
CA ASN A 15 -29.68 27.32 -17.56
C ASN A 15 -30.79 28.07 -18.32
N ASP A 16 -31.04 27.77 -19.60
CA ASP A 16 -32.20 28.30 -20.33
C ASP A 16 -33.42 27.37 -20.13
N PRO A 17 -34.47 27.82 -19.40
CA PRO A 17 -35.66 27.00 -19.17
C PRO A 17 -36.36 26.57 -20.47
N ALA A 18 -36.22 27.33 -21.55
CA ALA A 18 -36.82 27.01 -22.85
C ALA A 18 -36.16 25.81 -23.54
N ASN A 19 -34.97 25.39 -23.11
CA ASN A 19 -34.32 24.18 -23.61
C ASN A 19 -34.91 22.89 -23.02
N TRP A 20 -35.76 22.99 -21.99
CA TRP A 20 -36.33 21.84 -21.29
C TRP A 20 -37.82 21.66 -21.62
N ASP A 21 -38.27 20.41 -21.75
CA ASP A 21 -39.66 20.06 -22.13
C ASP A 21 -40.73 20.58 -21.15
N THR A 22 -40.34 20.81 -19.90
CA THR A 22 -41.19 21.35 -18.85
C THR A 22 -41.20 22.88 -18.78
N GLY A 23 -40.27 23.55 -19.47
CA GLY A 23 -40.05 24.99 -19.35
C GLY A 23 -39.39 25.40 -18.03
N GLU A 24 -38.79 24.46 -17.30
CA GLU A 24 -38.11 24.66 -16.01
C GLU A 24 -36.69 24.07 -16.08
N VAL A 25 -35.73 24.78 -15.46
CA VAL A 25 -34.35 24.28 -15.34
C VAL A 25 -34.31 23.15 -14.31
N PRO A 26 -33.70 21.98 -14.61
CA PRO A 26 -33.58 20.89 -13.66
C PRO A 26 -32.78 21.26 -12.42
N GLY A 27 -33.16 20.69 -11.27
CA GLY A 27 -32.41 20.78 -10.02
C GLY A 27 -32.41 19.46 -9.23
N LEU A 28 -32.09 19.55 -7.94
CA LEU A 28 -31.79 18.45 -7.01
C LEU A 28 -32.79 17.27 -6.96
N SER A 29 -34.05 17.46 -7.36
CA SER A 29 -35.10 16.42 -7.30
C SER A 29 -35.48 15.84 -8.67
N ASN A 30 -34.75 16.25 -9.71
CA ASN A 30 -35.08 15.95 -11.09
C ASN A 30 -34.27 14.78 -11.65
N THR A 31 -34.94 14.02 -12.49
CA THR A 31 -34.32 13.04 -13.38
C THR A 31 -34.15 13.72 -14.73
N VAL A 32 -32.92 13.97 -15.14
CA VAL A 32 -32.60 14.62 -16.42
C VAL A 32 -32.38 13.56 -17.49
N VAL A 33 -32.80 13.87 -18.72
CA VAL A 33 -32.56 13.03 -19.90
C VAL A 33 -31.98 13.89 -21.02
N ILE A 34 -30.81 13.47 -21.52
CA ILE A 34 -30.15 14.04 -22.69
C ILE A 34 -29.99 12.90 -23.70
N ASN A 35 -30.58 13.01 -24.89
CA ASN A 35 -30.60 11.93 -25.87
C ASN A 35 -29.55 12.13 -26.98
N ASP A 36 -29.35 11.09 -27.78
CA ASP A 36 -28.53 11.14 -28.98
C ASP A 36 -28.89 12.34 -29.87
N GLY A 37 -27.84 13.04 -30.33
CA GLY A 37 -27.94 14.28 -31.10
C GLY A 37 -28.16 15.56 -30.29
N ASP A 38 -28.46 15.47 -28.99
CA ASP A 38 -28.55 16.62 -28.09
C ASP A 38 -27.15 17.07 -27.63
N SER A 39 -26.96 18.37 -27.45
CA SER A 39 -25.72 18.96 -26.93
C SER A 39 -26.05 20.00 -25.88
N VAL A 40 -25.51 19.80 -24.66
CA VAL A 40 -25.83 20.61 -23.48
C VAL A 40 -24.54 21.13 -22.86
N THR A 41 -24.48 22.45 -22.66
CA THR A 41 -23.37 23.16 -22.05
C THR A 41 -23.72 23.54 -20.61
N LEU A 42 -22.87 23.12 -19.68
CA LEU A 42 -22.83 23.55 -18.28
C LEU A 42 -21.85 24.72 -18.15
N ASP A 43 -22.37 25.93 -17.97
CA ASP A 43 -21.56 27.13 -17.71
C ASP A 43 -21.41 27.43 -16.21
N GLU A 44 -22.21 26.75 -15.37
CA GLU A 44 -22.25 26.88 -13.91
C GLU A 44 -22.45 25.48 -13.30
N ASP A 45 -22.14 25.33 -12.00
CA ASP A 45 -22.30 24.07 -11.29
C ASP A 45 -23.78 23.72 -11.10
N VAL A 46 -24.13 22.47 -11.34
CA VAL A 46 -25.50 21.97 -11.23
C VAL A 46 -25.55 20.67 -10.42
N THR A 47 -26.65 20.49 -9.69
CA THR A 47 -26.93 19.25 -8.96
C THR A 47 -28.30 18.73 -9.33
N VAL A 48 -28.39 17.45 -9.65
CA VAL A 48 -29.63 16.75 -9.99
C VAL A 48 -29.73 15.43 -9.25
N ALA A 49 -30.93 14.87 -9.16
CA ALA A 49 -31.09 13.55 -8.57
C ALA A 49 -30.51 12.48 -9.50
N VAL A 50 -30.94 12.47 -10.76
CA VAL A 50 -30.53 11.46 -11.74
C VAL A 50 -30.17 12.12 -13.06
N LEU A 51 -29.07 11.69 -13.69
CA LEU A 51 -28.76 11.96 -15.09
C LEU A 51 -28.92 10.69 -15.93
N ASN A 52 -29.62 10.77 -17.06
CA ASN A 52 -29.57 9.77 -18.12
C ASN A 52 -28.97 10.40 -19.38
N LEU A 53 -27.73 10.05 -19.67
CA LEU A 53 -27.02 10.46 -20.89
C LEU A 53 -27.10 9.32 -21.91
N ASN A 54 -28.06 9.44 -22.84
CA ASN A 54 -28.42 8.41 -23.80
C ASN A 54 -27.85 8.72 -25.19
N GLY A 55 -26.53 8.89 -25.31
CA GLY A 55 -25.86 9.21 -26.58
C GLY A 55 -25.61 10.71 -26.84
N GLY A 56 -26.14 11.60 -26.00
CA GLY A 56 -25.94 13.04 -26.15
C GLY A 56 -24.57 13.55 -25.74
N THR A 57 -24.35 14.86 -25.86
CA THR A 57 -23.15 15.54 -25.37
C THR A 57 -23.46 16.40 -24.15
N LEU A 58 -22.70 16.21 -23.07
CA LEU A 58 -22.59 17.12 -21.94
C LEU A 58 -21.21 17.80 -22.01
N THR A 59 -21.15 19.12 -22.01
CA THR A 59 -19.89 19.87 -22.12
C THR A 59 -19.88 21.11 -21.23
N GLY A 60 -18.78 21.87 -21.25
CA GLY A 60 -18.63 23.12 -20.52
C GLY A 60 -17.79 22.99 -19.24
N SER A 61 -17.51 24.14 -18.62
CA SER A 61 -16.65 24.26 -17.44
C SER A 61 -17.38 24.04 -16.12
N GLY A 62 -18.72 24.05 -16.11
CA GLY A 62 -19.51 23.83 -14.91
C GLY A 62 -19.47 22.38 -14.42
N GLY A 63 -19.53 22.20 -13.11
CA GLY A 63 -19.64 20.92 -12.45
C GLY A 63 -21.04 20.31 -12.58
N LEU A 64 -21.13 18.98 -12.54
CA LEU A 64 -22.38 18.23 -12.43
C LEU A 64 -22.29 17.23 -11.29
N THR A 65 -23.17 17.33 -10.30
CA THR A 65 -23.31 16.32 -9.25
C THR A 65 -24.62 15.56 -9.39
N THR A 66 -24.57 14.24 -9.34
CA THR A 66 -25.75 13.37 -9.23
C THR A 66 -25.87 12.79 -7.83
N THR A 67 -27.04 12.94 -7.19
CA THR A 67 -27.24 12.50 -5.81
C THR A 67 -27.94 11.15 -5.67
N GLN A 68 -28.42 10.56 -6.77
CA GLN A 68 -29.05 9.23 -6.77
C GLN A 68 -28.47 8.33 -7.86
N ALA A 69 -28.38 8.79 -9.12
CA ALA A 69 -27.81 7.96 -10.17
C ALA A 69 -27.27 8.74 -11.38
N LEU A 70 -26.27 8.18 -12.03
CA LEU A 70 -25.81 8.57 -13.36
C LEU A 70 -25.84 7.34 -14.26
N ASN A 71 -26.72 7.37 -15.26
CA ASN A 71 -26.81 6.35 -16.30
C ASN A 71 -26.21 6.91 -17.59
N TRP A 72 -25.12 6.32 -18.06
CA TRP A 72 -24.42 6.75 -19.27
C TRP A 72 -24.38 5.60 -20.29
N THR A 73 -25.28 5.66 -21.27
CA THR A 73 -25.45 4.57 -22.25
C THR A 73 -24.77 4.84 -23.60
N GLY A 74 -23.85 5.81 -23.63
CA GLY A 74 -23.14 6.28 -24.82
C GLY A 74 -23.11 7.81 -24.91
N GLY A 75 -22.34 8.34 -25.85
CA GLY A 75 -22.21 9.78 -26.10
C GLY A 75 -21.00 10.39 -25.40
N THR A 76 -21.00 11.70 -25.20
CA THR A 76 -19.78 12.44 -24.79
C THR A 76 -20.00 13.26 -23.52
N MET A 77 -19.09 13.13 -22.57
CA MET A 77 -18.85 14.11 -21.50
C MET A 77 -17.53 14.81 -21.78
N SER A 78 -17.57 16.12 -22.01
CA SER A 78 -16.39 16.90 -22.38
C SER A 78 -16.21 18.21 -21.60
N GLY A 79 -15.08 18.86 -21.82
CA GLY A 79 -14.74 20.16 -21.24
C GLY A 79 -14.27 20.05 -19.79
N MET A 80 -13.53 21.06 -19.34
CA MET A 80 -12.75 21.04 -18.09
C MET A 80 -13.55 21.04 -16.77
N GLY A 81 -14.88 20.92 -16.81
CA GLY A 81 -15.67 20.81 -15.57
C GLY A 81 -15.58 19.42 -14.96
N THR A 82 -16.12 19.25 -13.75
CA THR A 82 -16.13 17.96 -13.03
C THR A 82 -17.50 17.30 -13.04
N THR A 83 -17.58 16.00 -13.26
CA THR A 83 -18.81 15.21 -13.04
C THR A 83 -18.62 14.33 -11.81
N THR A 84 -19.54 14.40 -10.86
CA THR A 84 -19.47 13.65 -9.60
C THR A 84 -20.72 12.80 -9.40
N VAL A 85 -20.52 11.52 -9.12
CA VAL A 85 -21.53 10.60 -8.56
C VAL A 85 -21.31 10.57 -7.05
N ALA A 86 -22.29 11.03 -6.28
CA ALA A 86 -22.18 11.14 -4.83
C ALA A 86 -22.06 9.77 -4.13
N GLU A 87 -21.58 9.76 -2.89
CA GLU A 87 -21.28 8.55 -2.09
C GLU A 87 -22.38 7.49 -2.07
N THR A 88 -23.64 7.90 -1.95
CA THR A 88 -24.77 6.96 -1.91
C THR A 88 -25.43 6.72 -3.27
N ALA A 89 -24.87 7.30 -4.34
CA ALA A 89 -25.43 7.24 -5.68
C ALA A 89 -24.82 6.10 -6.49
N THR A 90 -25.51 5.72 -7.57
CA THR A 90 -25.05 4.65 -8.47
C THR A 90 -24.57 5.21 -9.80
N LEU A 91 -23.43 4.76 -10.28
CA LEU A 91 -22.93 4.96 -11.64
C LEU A 91 -23.20 3.71 -12.48
N SER A 92 -23.92 3.85 -13.59
CA SER A 92 -24.10 2.79 -14.58
C SER A 92 -23.57 3.28 -15.92
N ILE A 93 -22.41 2.76 -16.33
CA ILE A 93 -21.87 2.95 -17.67
C ILE A 93 -22.18 1.70 -18.48
N GLY A 94 -22.81 1.86 -19.64
CA GLY A 94 -23.25 0.74 -20.46
C GLY A 94 -23.61 1.17 -21.87
N GLY A 95 -24.35 0.30 -22.57
CA GLY A 95 -24.80 0.54 -23.93
C GLY A 95 -23.98 -0.22 -24.98
N ASP A 96 -24.34 0.03 -26.24
CA ASP A 96 -23.72 -0.54 -27.44
C ASP A 96 -23.06 0.53 -28.33
N VAL A 97 -22.83 1.71 -27.74
CA VAL A 97 -22.18 2.88 -28.35
C VAL A 97 -21.14 3.40 -27.37
N ASP A 98 -20.01 3.86 -27.89
CA ASP A 98 -18.88 4.33 -27.09
C ASP A 98 -19.26 5.46 -26.12
N ASN A 99 -18.63 5.44 -24.95
CA ASN A 99 -18.74 6.45 -23.90
C ASN A 99 -17.46 7.31 -23.93
N PHE A 100 -17.55 8.56 -24.40
CA PHE A 100 -16.38 9.45 -24.50
C PHE A 100 -16.24 10.37 -23.28
N LEU A 101 -15.15 10.26 -22.54
CA LEU A 101 -14.70 11.21 -21.52
C LEU A 101 -13.56 12.06 -22.10
N SER A 102 -13.76 13.36 -22.23
CA SER A 102 -12.85 14.24 -22.99
C SER A 102 -12.48 15.51 -22.22
N GLU A 103 -11.23 15.62 -21.76
CA GLU A 103 -10.72 16.73 -20.91
C GLU A 103 -11.42 16.92 -19.55
N ARG A 104 -12.46 16.14 -19.28
CA ARG A 104 -13.33 16.25 -18.11
C ARG A 104 -12.82 15.36 -16.99
N THR A 105 -12.92 15.85 -15.76
CA THR A 105 -12.72 15.05 -14.55
C THR A 105 -14.03 14.35 -14.19
N PHE A 106 -13.98 13.04 -13.99
CA PHE A 106 -15.08 12.22 -13.52
C PHE A 106 -14.73 11.63 -12.16
N ILE A 107 -15.60 11.82 -11.17
CA ILE A 107 -15.44 11.31 -9.81
C ILE A 107 -16.60 10.37 -9.52
N ASN A 108 -16.28 9.11 -9.27
CA ASN A 108 -17.19 8.15 -8.66
C ASN A 108 -16.88 8.08 -7.16
N ALA A 109 -17.77 8.62 -6.33
CA ALA A 109 -17.71 8.43 -4.88
C ALA A 109 -18.65 7.32 -4.39
N GLY A 110 -19.50 6.78 -5.26
CA GLY A 110 -20.49 5.75 -4.91
C GLY A 110 -20.23 4.40 -5.57
N THR A 111 -21.32 3.70 -5.90
CA THR A 111 -21.24 2.37 -6.51
C THR A 111 -21.29 2.45 -8.03
N GLY A 112 -20.20 2.10 -8.69
CA GLY A 112 -20.04 2.13 -10.14
C GLY A 112 -20.03 0.76 -10.79
N THR A 113 -20.65 0.66 -11.96
CA THR A 113 -20.61 -0.54 -12.81
C THR A 113 -20.36 -0.15 -14.25
N PHE A 114 -19.37 -0.78 -14.87
CA PHE A 114 -19.14 -0.77 -16.31
C PHE A 114 -19.66 -2.08 -16.92
N SER A 115 -20.76 -1.97 -17.65
CA SER A 115 -21.50 -3.08 -18.27
C SER A 115 -21.59 -2.95 -19.79
N SER A 116 -20.80 -2.04 -20.37
CA SER A 116 -20.83 -1.75 -21.80
C SER A 116 -20.27 -2.89 -22.62
N VAL A 117 -20.81 -3.07 -23.83
CA VAL A 117 -20.18 -3.91 -24.88
C VAL A 117 -19.42 -3.06 -25.89
N ALA A 118 -19.43 -1.74 -25.70
CA ALA A 118 -18.71 -0.75 -26.48
C ALA A 118 -17.59 -0.13 -25.63
N THR A 119 -16.72 0.67 -26.27
CA THR A 119 -15.49 1.15 -25.65
C THR A 119 -15.76 2.35 -24.72
N PHE A 120 -15.07 2.39 -23.59
CA PHE A 120 -14.93 3.61 -22.79
C PHE A 120 -13.72 4.39 -23.28
N VAL A 121 -13.95 5.57 -23.85
CA VAL A 121 -12.92 6.33 -24.56
C VAL A 121 -12.48 7.54 -23.75
N PHE A 122 -11.20 7.60 -23.40
CA PHE A 122 -10.54 8.79 -22.89
C PHE A 122 -10.03 9.66 -24.05
N SER A 123 -10.00 10.97 -23.86
CA SER A 123 -9.32 11.91 -24.78
C SER A 123 -8.92 13.19 -24.05
N GLY A 124 -7.91 13.90 -24.58
CA GLY A 124 -7.32 15.04 -23.88
C GLY A 124 -6.70 14.62 -22.55
N GLU A 125 -6.78 15.46 -21.52
CA GLU A 125 -6.30 15.17 -20.16
C GLU A 125 -7.45 14.68 -19.25
N ALA A 126 -8.32 13.80 -19.78
CA ALA A 126 -9.46 13.27 -19.05
C ALA A 126 -9.02 12.41 -17.86
N THR A 127 -9.68 12.57 -16.71
CA THR A 127 -9.43 11.78 -15.50
C THR A 127 -10.71 11.10 -15.03
N PHE A 128 -10.59 9.84 -14.62
CA PHE A 128 -11.63 9.10 -13.93
C PHE A 128 -11.09 8.67 -12.56
N THR A 129 -11.73 9.07 -11.48
CA THR A 129 -11.35 8.72 -10.11
C THR A 129 -12.45 7.88 -9.47
N ASN A 130 -12.11 6.69 -9.00
CA ASN A 130 -12.89 5.91 -8.04
C ASN A 130 -12.36 6.24 -6.63
N GLU A 131 -13.10 7.06 -5.89
CA GLU A 131 -12.68 7.59 -4.58
C GLU A 131 -12.58 6.50 -3.50
N VAL A 132 -12.05 6.86 -2.33
CA VAL A 132 -12.12 6.03 -1.13
C VAL A 132 -13.57 5.58 -0.86
N ASP A 133 -13.73 4.34 -0.39
CA ASP A 133 -15.01 3.65 -0.17
C ASP A 133 -15.91 3.47 -1.40
N ALA A 134 -15.54 4.02 -2.56
CA ALA A 134 -16.26 3.85 -3.80
C ALA A 134 -15.89 2.51 -4.47
N THR A 135 -16.85 1.93 -5.19
CA THR A 135 -16.61 0.70 -5.96
C THR A 135 -16.76 0.94 -7.45
N PHE A 136 -15.95 0.25 -8.25
CA PHE A 136 -16.09 0.24 -9.71
C PHE A 136 -15.94 -1.19 -10.26
N GLU A 137 -17.05 -1.78 -10.67
CA GLU A 137 -17.10 -3.17 -11.15
C GLU A 137 -17.21 -3.26 -12.68
N ILE A 138 -16.31 -3.99 -13.31
CA ILE A 138 -16.38 -4.37 -14.72
C ILE A 138 -17.13 -5.69 -14.87
N THR A 139 -18.31 -5.60 -15.48
CA THR A 139 -19.18 -6.74 -15.84
C THR A 139 -19.40 -6.86 -17.35
N GLY A 140 -18.97 -5.85 -18.12
CA GLY A 140 -19.13 -5.75 -19.57
C GLY A 140 -17.97 -6.33 -20.38
N GLU A 141 -18.06 -6.18 -21.71
CA GLU A 141 -17.06 -6.68 -22.67
C GLU A 141 -16.20 -5.55 -23.27
N GLY A 142 -16.52 -4.29 -22.99
CA GLY A 142 -15.83 -3.14 -23.56
C GLY A 142 -14.42 -2.93 -23.02
N ASP A 143 -13.55 -2.39 -23.87
CA ASP A 143 -12.20 -1.94 -23.53
C ASP A 143 -12.17 -0.46 -23.11
N PHE A 144 -11.04 -0.03 -22.55
CA PHE A 144 -10.70 1.35 -22.24
C PHE A 144 -9.63 1.87 -23.21
N GLU A 145 -9.99 2.80 -24.08
CA GLU A 145 -9.14 3.29 -25.16
C GLU A 145 -8.87 4.78 -25.04
N PHE A 146 -7.71 5.23 -25.51
CA PHE A 146 -7.39 6.64 -25.62
C PHE A 146 -7.45 7.12 -27.08
N GLU A 147 -8.16 8.20 -27.33
CA GLU A 147 -8.22 8.85 -28.64
C GLU A 147 -7.66 10.27 -28.61
N GLY A 148 -6.80 10.58 -29.57
CA GLY A 148 -6.31 11.94 -29.83
C GLY A 148 -4.90 12.20 -29.30
N ASP A 149 -4.62 13.46 -28.96
CA ASP A 149 -3.36 13.88 -28.35
C ASP A 149 -3.55 14.01 -26.84
N GLY A 150 -2.54 13.65 -26.04
CA GLY A 150 -2.57 13.72 -24.58
C GLY A 150 -2.46 12.35 -23.92
N SER A 151 -2.98 12.23 -22.70
CA SER A 151 -3.06 10.98 -21.93
C SER A 151 -4.27 11.04 -20.99
N GLY A 152 -4.92 9.89 -20.81
CA GLY A 152 -5.96 9.73 -19.80
C GLY A 152 -5.39 9.18 -18.50
N THR A 153 -6.12 9.36 -17.41
CA THR A 153 -5.81 8.73 -16.13
C THR A 153 -7.04 8.06 -15.56
N PHE A 154 -6.90 6.78 -15.21
CA PHE A 154 -7.83 6.08 -14.33
C PHE A 154 -7.17 5.96 -12.96
N SER A 155 -7.79 6.52 -11.93
CA SER A 155 -7.30 6.51 -10.55
C SER A 155 -8.25 5.71 -9.68
N ASN A 156 -7.75 4.66 -9.03
CA ASN A 156 -8.50 3.85 -8.07
C ASN A 156 -7.93 4.05 -6.66
N VAL A 157 -8.73 4.65 -5.78
CA VAL A 157 -8.46 4.81 -4.34
C VAL A 157 -9.35 3.88 -3.53
N GLY A 158 -10.56 3.58 -4.01
CA GLY A 158 -11.45 2.57 -3.44
C GLY A 158 -11.21 1.17 -4.03
N THR A 159 -12.28 0.46 -4.35
CA THR A 159 -12.22 -0.92 -4.86
C THR A 159 -12.55 -0.98 -6.36
N PHE A 160 -11.63 -1.49 -7.16
CA PHE A 160 -11.87 -1.87 -8.55
C PHE A 160 -12.06 -3.38 -8.64
N THR A 161 -13.16 -3.85 -9.21
CA THR A 161 -13.45 -5.29 -9.34
C THR A 161 -13.68 -5.66 -10.81
N LYS A 162 -13.13 -6.80 -11.26
CA LYS A 162 -13.45 -7.41 -12.55
C LYS A 162 -14.06 -8.80 -12.34
N SER A 163 -15.33 -8.96 -12.74
CA SER A 163 -16.12 -10.18 -12.49
C SER A 163 -16.61 -10.87 -13.77
N VAL A 164 -15.96 -10.59 -14.90
CA VAL A 164 -16.36 -11.06 -16.24
C VAL A 164 -15.23 -11.77 -16.99
N ASP A 165 -15.52 -12.97 -17.49
CA ASP A 165 -14.59 -13.88 -18.16
C ASP A 165 -14.32 -13.48 -19.62
N VAL A 166 -13.74 -12.30 -19.79
CA VAL A 166 -13.23 -11.77 -21.05
C VAL A 166 -11.93 -11.02 -20.81
N GLU A 167 -11.19 -10.79 -21.88
CA GLU A 167 -10.10 -9.81 -21.89
C GLU A 167 -10.69 -8.39 -21.80
N THR A 168 -10.10 -7.56 -20.95
CA THR A 168 -10.40 -6.12 -20.86
C THR A 168 -9.07 -5.38 -20.85
N SER A 169 -8.88 -4.49 -21.80
CA SER A 169 -7.63 -3.76 -21.99
C SER A 169 -7.78 -2.27 -21.70
N PHE A 170 -6.76 -1.70 -21.06
CA PHE A 170 -6.49 -0.27 -20.99
C PHE A 170 -5.34 0.04 -21.96
N SER A 171 -5.58 0.94 -22.91
CA SER A 171 -4.59 1.33 -23.93
C SER A 171 -3.33 2.03 -23.35
N GLU A 172 -2.24 2.08 -24.12
CA GLU A 172 -0.93 2.61 -23.71
C GLU A 172 -0.96 4.06 -23.19
N ASN A 173 -1.93 4.86 -23.63
CA ASN A 173 -2.06 6.27 -23.26
C ASN A 173 -3.02 6.52 -22.08
N ILE A 174 -3.44 5.45 -21.38
CA ILE A 174 -4.21 5.56 -20.13
C ILE A 174 -3.32 5.09 -18.99
N SER A 175 -2.88 6.01 -18.14
CA SER A 175 -2.19 5.65 -16.90
C SER A 175 -3.20 5.09 -15.90
N PHE A 176 -2.84 3.99 -15.24
CA PHE A 176 -3.60 3.38 -14.15
C PHE A 176 -2.90 3.69 -12.83
N LEU A 177 -3.47 4.61 -12.07
CA LEU A 177 -3.00 4.96 -10.73
C LEU A 177 -3.83 4.18 -9.72
N ASN A 178 -3.19 3.36 -8.90
CA ASN A 178 -3.89 2.59 -7.87
C ASN A 178 -3.28 2.87 -6.49
N THR A 179 -4.11 3.32 -5.57
CA THR A 179 -3.79 3.43 -4.14
C THR A 179 -4.82 2.72 -3.27
N GLY A 180 -5.77 2.01 -3.89
CA GLY A 180 -6.76 1.17 -3.24
C GLY A 180 -6.61 -0.29 -3.61
N THR A 181 -7.73 -1.02 -3.63
CA THR A 181 -7.78 -2.47 -3.89
C THR A 181 -8.18 -2.76 -5.35
N VAL A 182 -7.51 -3.73 -5.97
CA VAL A 182 -7.89 -4.31 -7.27
C VAL A 182 -8.23 -5.78 -7.09
N GLU A 183 -9.45 -6.17 -7.44
CA GLU A 183 -9.96 -7.54 -7.36
C GLU A 183 -10.26 -8.10 -8.75
N LEU A 184 -9.59 -9.19 -9.12
CA LEU A 184 -9.80 -9.89 -10.39
C LEU A 184 -10.38 -11.28 -10.11
N ASP A 185 -11.71 -11.41 -10.17
CA ASP A 185 -12.40 -12.67 -9.92
C ASP A 185 -12.21 -13.68 -11.07
N ILE A 186 -12.13 -13.17 -12.31
CA ILE A 186 -12.02 -13.99 -13.52
C ILE A 186 -11.60 -13.16 -14.74
N GLY A 187 -11.12 -13.83 -15.79
CA GLY A 187 -10.78 -13.21 -17.07
C GLY A 187 -9.40 -12.53 -17.04
N THR A 188 -9.11 -11.72 -18.05
CA THR A 188 -7.80 -11.06 -18.18
C THR A 188 -7.97 -9.54 -18.13
N LEU A 189 -7.26 -8.88 -17.22
CA LEU A 189 -7.09 -7.42 -17.22
C LEU A 189 -5.72 -7.10 -17.81
N ILE A 190 -5.69 -6.29 -18.86
CA ILE A 190 -4.46 -5.84 -19.51
C ILE A 190 -4.28 -4.33 -19.25
N LEU A 191 -3.16 -3.95 -18.64
CA LEU A 191 -2.78 -2.56 -18.41
C LEU A 191 -1.59 -2.22 -19.32
N ASN A 192 -1.85 -1.62 -20.49
CA ASN A 192 -0.79 -1.26 -21.45
C ASN A 192 -0.17 0.11 -21.17
N GLY A 193 -0.85 0.96 -20.39
CA GLY A 193 -0.30 2.24 -19.94
C GLY A 193 0.57 2.08 -18.69
N GLU A 194 1.09 3.20 -18.19
CA GLU A 194 1.88 3.21 -16.96
C GLU A 194 1.00 2.82 -15.76
N VAL A 195 1.47 1.89 -14.94
CA VAL A 195 0.85 1.54 -13.65
C VAL A 195 1.69 2.16 -12.53
N THR A 196 1.05 2.92 -11.64
CA THR A 196 1.72 3.58 -10.51
C THR A 196 0.84 3.58 -9.27
N GLY A 197 1.44 3.89 -8.13
CA GLY A 197 0.75 4.15 -6.87
C GLY A 197 1.13 3.15 -5.77
N ASN A 198 0.91 3.58 -4.53
CA ASN A 198 1.14 2.80 -3.32
C ASN A 198 -0.12 1.98 -3.07
N CYS A 199 -0.17 0.81 -3.71
CA CYS A 199 -1.36 -0.04 -3.70
C CYS A 199 -1.42 -0.80 -2.39
N ASP A 200 -2.61 -0.90 -1.79
CA ASP A 200 -2.80 -1.81 -0.65
C ASP A 200 -2.69 -3.27 -1.15
N ARG A 201 -3.56 -3.67 -2.08
CA ARG A 201 -3.65 -5.07 -2.50
C ARG A 201 -4.17 -5.26 -3.94
N PHE A 202 -3.58 -6.21 -4.65
CA PHE A 202 -4.11 -6.85 -5.86
C PHE A 202 -4.53 -8.28 -5.52
N GLU A 203 -5.82 -8.56 -5.53
CA GLU A 203 -6.37 -9.91 -5.39
C GLU A 203 -6.63 -10.51 -6.78
N ILE A 204 -5.94 -11.60 -7.11
CA ILE A 204 -6.06 -12.27 -8.40
C ILE A 204 -6.53 -13.70 -8.16
N ALA A 205 -7.82 -13.95 -8.43
CA ALA A 205 -8.43 -15.25 -8.19
C ALA A 205 -8.00 -16.32 -9.21
N GLU A 206 -8.29 -17.59 -8.90
CA GLU A 206 -8.00 -18.72 -9.78
C GLU A 206 -8.61 -18.51 -11.18
N GLY A 207 -7.77 -18.57 -12.22
CA GLY A 207 -8.20 -18.38 -13.61
C GLY A 207 -8.30 -16.92 -14.05
N ALA A 208 -8.05 -15.96 -13.16
CA ALA A 208 -7.84 -14.56 -13.52
C ALA A 208 -6.36 -14.28 -13.86
N ILE A 209 -6.14 -13.30 -14.72
CA ILE A 209 -4.81 -12.85 -15.15
C ILE A 209 -4.73 -11.32 -15.09
N LEU A 210 -3.74 -10.79 -14.39
CA LEU A 210 -3.28 -9.40 -14.53
C LEU A 210 -2.07 -9.38 -15.46
N LEU A 211 -2.19 -8.72 -16.61
CA LEU A 211 -1.10 -8.54 -17.56
C LEU A 211 -0.63 -7.08 -17.56
N LEU A 212 0.62 -6.86 -17.20
CA LEU A 212 1.29 -5.57 -17.20
C LEU A 212 2.07 -5.39 -18.51
N GLY A 213 1.46 -4.66 -19.45
CA GLY A 213 2.04 -4.31 -20.75
C GLY A 213 2.72 -2.93 -20.78
N GLY A 214 2.49 -2.10 -19.75
CA GLY A 214 3.11 -0.79 -19.59
C GLY A 214 4.63 -0.83 -19.71
N ALA A 215 5.22 0.19 -20.36
CA ALA A 215 6.67 0.32 -20.46
C ALA A 215 7.34 0.39 -19.07
N THR A 216 6.64 0.97 -18.10
CA THR A 216 7.05 1.03 -16.69
C THR A 216 5.82 0.82 -15.81
N ASN A 217 5.95 -0.08 -14.84
CA ASN A 217 4.92 -0.39 -13.84
C ASN A 217 5.62 -0.27 -12.48
N THR A 218 5.27 0.74 -11.70
CA THR A 218 5.96 1.08 -10.45
C THR A 218 5.07 0.79 -9.26
N PHE A 219 5.62 0.02 -8.33
CA PHE A 219 4.99 -0.36 -7.08
C PHE A 219 5.95 -0.05 -5.94
N ASP A 220 5.41 0.09 -4.74
CA ASP A 220 6.20 0.27 -3.55
C ASP A 220 6.29 -1.03 -2.74
N THR A 221 7.09 -0.98 -1.69
CA THR A 221 7.30 -2.12 -0.78
C THR A 221 6.08 -2.47 0.09
N GLU A 222 5.00 -1.69 0.05
CA GLU A 222 3.76 -2.00 0.78
C GLU A 222 2.79 -2.80 -0.09
N THR A 223 2.96 -2.76 -1.41
CA THR A 223 2.10 -3.47 -2.35
C THR A 223 2.11 -4.99 -2.13
N ARG A 224 0.92 -5.61 -2.19
CA ARG A 224 0.72 -7.07 -2.15
C ARG A 224 -0.01 -7.58 -3.40
N PHE A 225 0.47 -8.66 -4.01
CA PHE A 225 -0.25 -9.43 -5.02
C PHE A 225 -0.58 -10.80 -4.44
N GLU A 226 -1.86 -11.15 -4.35
CA GLU A 226 -2.31 -12.35 -3.62
C GLU A 226 -3.38 -13.12 -4.37
N GLY A 227 -3.41 -14.44 -4.14
CA GLY A 227 -4.42 -15.35 -4.67
C GLY A 227 -3.86 -16.44 -5.57
N GLU A 228 -4.75 -17.18 -6.22
CA GLU A 228 -4.40 -18.38 -7.01
C GLU A 228 -4.29 -18.07 -8.52
N GLY A 229 -4.40 -16.80 -8.89
CA GLY A 229 -4.36 -16.31 -10.26
C GLY A 229 -2.94 -16.11 -10.79
N THR A 230 -2.81 -15.34 -11.87
CA THR A 230 -1.51 -15.06 -12.49
C THR A 230 -1.25 -13.57 -12.65
N LEU A 231 -0.08 -13.12 -12.21
CA LEU A 231 0.53 -11.86 -12.60
C LEU A 231 1.52 -12.12 -13.74
N GLU A 232 1.36 -11.44 -14.87
CA GLU A 232 2.23 -11.54 -16.03
C GLU A 232 2.83 -10.18 -16.40
N ILE A 233 4.16 -10.14 -16.59
CA ILE A 233 4.88 -8.98 -17.14
C ILE A 233 5.15 -9.24 -18.61
N GLU A 234 4.72 -8.34 -19.49
CA GLU A 234 4.95 -8.48 -20.93
C GLU A 234 6.43 -8.29 -21.31
N ALA A 235 6.83 -8.91 -22.41
CA ALA A 235 8.16 -8.73 -22.96
C ALA A 235 8.41 -7.27 -23.38
N GLY A 236 9.44 -6.66 -22.78
CA GLY A 236 9.80 -5.26 -23.01
C GLY A 236 9.23 -4.29 -21.97
N SER A 237 8.38 -4.77 -21.07
CA SER A 237 7.88 -4.03 -19.91
C SER A 237 8.84 -4.12 -18.72
N SER A 238 8.79 -3.11 -17.85
CA SER A 238 9.53 -3.07 -16.59
C SER A 238 8.56 -3.07 -15.40
N PHE A 239 8.90 -3.87 -14.37
CA PHE A 239 8.24 -3.92 -13.07
C PHE A 239 9.21 -3.37 -12.03
N VAL A 240 8.94 -2.17 -11.53
CA VAL A 240 9.83 -1.42 -10.65
C VAL A 240 9.31 -1.48 -9.22
N VAL A 241 10.16 -1.88 -8.29
CA VAL A 241 9.89 -1.92 -6.85
C VAL A 241 10.67 -0.81 -6.17
N ASN A 242 9.96 0.12 -5.52
CA ASN A 242 10.54 1.23 -4.79
C ASN A 242 10.29 1.09 -3.29
N VAL A 243 11.15 1.70 -2.48
CA VAL A 243 10.87 1.85 -1.04
C VAL A 243 9.62 2.71 -0.87
N ALA A 244 8.68 2.25 -0.04
CA ALA A 244 7.52 3.03 0.36
C ALA A 244 8.00 4.34 0.98
N THR A 245 7.63 5.47 0.37
CA THR A 245 7.88 6.77 0.97
C THR A 245 6.80 6.97 2.02
N GLY A 246 7.12 6.62 3.28
CA GLY A 246 6.23 6.73 4.46
C GLY A 246 5.32 7.95 4.35
N GLY A 247 4.09 7.65 3.96
CA GLY A 247 2.98 8.58 3.82
C GLY A 247 1.89 8.08 4.72
N ASP A 248 2.24 7.76 5.97
CA ASP A 248 1.28 7.52 7.03
C ASP A 248 0.47 8.82 7.14
N GLY A 249 -0.75 8.76 6.63
CA GLY A 249 -1.70 9.86 6.57
C GLY A 249 -2.23 10.28 7.94
N ASP A 250 -1.44 10.15 9.00
CA ASP A 250 -1.78 10.48 10.38
C ASP A 250 -0.82 11.54 10.94
N GLY A 251 -0.39 12.45 10.06
CA GLY A 251 0.36 13.62 10.44
C GLY A 251 -0.49 14.61 11.24
N ASP A 252 -0.76 14.29 12.50
CA ASP A 252 -0.94 15.24 13.61
C ASP A 252 0.42 15.91 13.96
N GLY A 253 1.24 16.15 12.92
CA GLY A 253 2.51 16.80 13.03
C GLY A 253 2.28 18.29 13.18
N ASP A 254 2.31 18.76 14.42
CA ASP A 254 2.70 20.13 14.78
C ASP A 254 4.10 20.39 14.20
N GLY A 255 4.17 20.60 12.89
CA GLY A 255 5.38 20.85 12.16
C GLY A 255 5.85 22.25 12.47
N ASP A 256 6.76 22.36 13.44
CA ASP A 256 7.69 23.46 13.62
C ASP A 256 8.60 23.54 12.38
N GLY A 257 8.02 23.97 11.26
CA GLY A 257 8.75 24.26 10.05
C GLY A 257 9.55 25.54 10.27
N ASP A 258 10.87 25.39 10.38
CA ASP A 258 11.88 26.45 10.21
C ASP A 258 11.87 26.97 8.75
N GLY A 259 10.71 27.44 8.31
CA GLY A 259 10.58 28.20 7.08
C GLY A 259 11.13 29.58 7.32
N ASP A 260 12.19 29.94 6.60
CA ASP A 260 12.63 31.33 6.39
C ASP A 260 11.56 32.11 5.59
N GLY A 261 10.37 32.24 6.18
CA GLY A 261 9.29 33.08 5.71
C GLY A 261 9.52 34.48 6.25
N ASP A 262 9.70 35.45 5.35
CA ASP A 262 9.59 36.89 5.63
C ASP A 262 8.12 37.24 5.97
N GLY A 263 7.60 36.63 7.03
CA GLY A 263 6.28 36.89 7.59
C GLY A 263 6.40 37.90 8.73
N ASP A 264 5.85 39.10 8.52
CA ASP A 264 5.59 40.06 9.59
C ASP A 264 4.48 39.49 10.49
N GLY A 265 4.87 38.56 11.38
CA GLY A 265 4.01 37.97 12.40
C GLY A 265 4.31 38.58 13.76
N ASP A 266 3.34 39.31 14.31
CA ASP A 266 3.36 39.80 15.70
C ASP A 266 3.13 38.59 16.62
N GLY A 267 4.19 37.85 16.93
CA GLY A 267 4.21 36.77 17.90
C GLY A 267 4.65 37.28 19.27
N ASP A 268 3.74 37.25 20.25
CA ASP A 268 4.05 37.43 21.67
C ASP A 268 4.80 36.19 22.18
N GLY A 269 6.10 36.13 21.88
CA GLY A 269 7.00 35.12 22.42
C GLY A 269 7.56 35.56 23.76
N ASP A 270 7.20 34.85 24.83
CA ASP A 270 7.89 34.88 26.12
C ASP A 270 9.29 34.24 25.98
N GLY A 271 10.18 34.98 25.33
CA GLY A 271 11.57 34.58 25.16
C GLY A 271 12.41 35.02 26.36
N ASP A 272 12.87 34.04 27.15
CA ASP A 272 14.02 34.20 28.05
C ASP A 272 15.30 34.34 27.21
N GLY A 273 15.45 35.50 26.58
CA GLY A 273 16.60 35.85 25.75
C GLY A 273 17.63 36.65 26.53
N ASP A 274 18.76 36.01 26.85
CA ASP A 274 20.00 36.70 27.26
C ASP A 274 20.60 37.43 26.05
N GLY A 275 20.05 38.61 25.75
CA GLY A 275 20.44 39.45 24.63
C GLY A 275 20.97 40.82 25.07
N ASP A 276 22.29 40.96 25.11
CA ASP A 276 22.97 42.26 25.21
C ASP A 276 22.78 43.05 23.90
N GLY A 277 21.78 43.93 23.86
CA GLY A 277 21.47 44.77 22.71
C GLY A 277 21.20 46.23 23.07
N ASP A 278 22.21 47.08 22.91
CA ASP A 278 22.08 48.54 22.96
C ASP A 278 21.31 49.06 21.72
N GLY A 279 20.10 49.58 21.92
CA GLY A 279 19.27 50.14 20.84
C GLY A 279 18.32 51.23 21.30
N ASP A 280 18.75 52.49 21.15
CA ASP A 280 17.95 53.70 21.33
C ASP A 280 16.87 53.84 20.23
N GLY A 281 15.60 54.01 20.59
CA GLY A 281 14.54 54.27 19.60
C GLY A 281 13.21 54.72 20.20
N ASP A 282 13.00 56.03 20.22
CA ASP A 282 11.78 56.72 20.68
C ASP A 282 10.54 56.41 19.81
N GLY A 283 9.44 55.99 20.43
CA GLY A 283 8.14 55.81 19.77
C GLY A 283 6.96 56.00 20.73
N VAL A 284 6.41 57.21 20.73
CA VAL A 284 5.19 57.62 21.45
C VAL A 284 3.92 57.15 20.74
N GLY A 285 2.91 56.67 21.49
CA GLY A 285 1.58 56.38 20.97
C GLY A 285 0.58 56.07 22.08
N ASP A 286 -0.26 57.06 22.40
CA ASP A 286 -1.21 57.09 23.52
C ASP A 286 -2.38 56.10 23.38
N GLY A 287 -2.79 55.49 24.50
CA GLY A 287 -3.97 54.64 24.59
C GLY A 287 -4.53 54.61 26.02
N ASP A 288 -5.22 55.67 26.41
CA ASP A 288 -5.96 55.78 27.67
C ASP A 288 -7.10 54.76 27.75
N GLY A 289 -7.16 54.00 28.84
CA GLY A 289 -8.23 53.06 29.16
C GLY A 289 -8.42 52.92 30.66
N ASP A 290 -8.94 53.97 31.29
CA ASP A 290 -9.36 53.98 32.69
C ASP A 290 -10.51 52.99 32.94
N GLY A 291 -10.35 52.14 33.96
CA GLY A 291 -11.37 51.21 34.44
C GLY A 291 -11.14 50.85 35.90
N ASP A 292 -11.39 51.80 36.79
CA ASP A 292 -11.38 51.62 38.25
C ASP A 292 -12.43 50.60 38.70
N GLY A 293 -12.06 49.74 39.66
CA GLY A 293 -12.97 48.80 40.31
C GLY A 293 -12.35 48.17 41.55
N ASP A 294 -12.11 48.99 42.58
CA ASP A 294 -11.72 48.56 43.93
C ASP A 294 -12.80 47.68 44.58
N GLY A 295 -12.37 46.66 45.33
CA GLY A 295 -13.23 45.85 46.17
C GLY A 295 -12.45 44.84 47.03
N ASP A 296 -11.63 45.36 47.95
CA ASP A 296 -11.21 44.63 49.15
C ASP A 296 -12.44 44.37 50.03
N ASP A 297 -12.55 43.17 50.61
CA ASP A 297 -13.01 42.96 51.99
C ASP A 297 -12.72 41.51 52.39
N ASP A 298 -11.71 41.38 53.24
CA ASP A 298 -11.46 40.25 54.14
C ASP A 298 -12.59 40.12 55.18
N ASP A 299 -12.81 38.90 55.65
CA ASP A 299 -12.98 38.52 57.07
C ASP A 299 -13.94 37.31 57.19
N ASP A 300 -13.31 36.16 57.49
CA ASP A 300 -13.57 35.29 58.65
C ASP A 300 -15.01 35.10 59.14
N ASP A 301 -15.42 33.83 59.26
CA ASP A 301 -15.84 33.23 60.54
C ASP A 301 -16.26 31.76 60.33
N ASP A 302 -15.40 30.87 60.80
CA ASP A 302 -15.64 29.87 61.84
C ASP A 302 -16.85 28.89 61.76
N ASP A 303 -16.43 27.63 61.92
CA ASP A 303 -16.94 26.61 62.84
C ASP A 303 -18.03 25.59 62.42
N ASP A 304 -17.59 24.35 62.65
CA ASP A 304 -18.31 23.18 63.20
C ASP A 304 -18.68 22.02 62.26
N ASP A 305 -17.78 21.03 62.28
CA ASP A 305 -17.98 19.58 62.51
C ASP A 305 -19.40 19.01 62.34
N ASP A 306 -19.53 17.97 61.50
CA ASP A 306 -20.14 16.70 61.89
C ASP A 306 -19.85 15.61 60.83
N ASP A 307 -18.88 14.76 61.18
CA ASP A 307 -18.84 13.29 61.08
C ASP A 307 -19.99 12.59 60.30
N ASP A 308 -19.66 11.90 59.20
CA ASP A 308 -20.16 10.54 58.98
C ASP A 308 -19.29 9.80 57.96
N GLY A 309 -18.84 8.61 58.34
CA GLY A 309 -17.86 7.81 57.63
C GLY A 309 -18.44 6.99 56.46
N GLY A 310 -17.54 6.33 55.72
CA GLY A 310 -17.93 5.27 54.79
C GLY A 310 -16.94 5.07 53.66
N VAL A 311 -15.96 4.21 53.89
CA VAL A 311 -15.11 3.59 52.87
C VAL A 311 -15.99 2.75 51.92
N GLY A 312 -15.68 2.80 50.63
CA GLY A 312 -16.30 2.00 49.58
C GLY A 312 -15.61 2.28 48.25
N ASP A 313 -14.36 1.83 48.14
CA ASP A 313 -13.81 1.37 46.86
C ASP A 313 -14.58 0.08 46.52
N ASP A 314 -15.08 -0.03 45.29
CA ASP A 314 -15.37 -1.25 44.53
C ASP A 314 -16.11 -0.82 43.25
N ASP A 315 -15.38 -0.92 42.14
CA ASP A 315 -15.74 -1.58 40.87
C ASP A 315 -16.95 -1.15 40.01
N ASP A 316 -16.72 -1.35 38.71
CA ASP A 316 -17.66 -1.48 37.59
C ASP A 316 -18.03 -0.18 36.83
N ASP A 317 -17.29 0.12 35.77
CA ASP A 317 -17.90 0.30 34.45
C ASP A 317 -16.87 -0.16 33.40
N ASP A 318 -17.12 -1.39 32.90
CA ASP A 318 -16.56 -1.99 31.71
C ASP A 318 -16.93 -1.11 30.48
N ASP A 319 -15.95 -0.51 29.84
CA ASP A 319 -16.04 -0.16 28.42
C ASP A 319 -15.11 -1.13 27.67
N ASP A 320 -15.72 -2.24 27.24
CA ASP A 320 -15.21 -3.15 26.23
C ASP A 320 -15.10 -2.38 24.90
N ASP A 321 -13.96 -1.74 24.65
CA ASP A 321 -13.50 -1.49 23.28
C ASP A 321 -12.65 -2.71 22.89
N ASP A 322 -13.33 -3.66 22.24
CA ASP A 322 -12.73 -4.73 21.44
C ASP A 322 -11.96 -4.09 20.27
N ASP A 323 -10.79 -3.51 20.55
CA ASP A 323 -9.74 -3.39 19.56
C ASP A 323 -9.09 -4.78 19.48
N ASP A 324 -9.50 -5.55 18.48
CA ASP A 324 -8.76 -6.70 17.98
C ASP A 324 -7.40 -6.19 17.45
N ASP A 325 -6.50 -5.86 18.38
CA ASP A 325 -5.07 -5.80 18.14
C ASP A 325 -4.64 -7.22 17.73
N ASP A 326 -4.41 -7.38 16.43
CA ASP A 326 -3.78 -8.57 15.86
C ASP A 326 -2.34 -8.61 16.39
N ASP A 327 -2.19 -9.28 17.54
CA ASP A 327 -0.92 -9.69 18.14
C ASP A 327 -0.18 -10.66 17.19
N GLY A 328 0.45 -10.11 16.15
CA GLY A 328 1.48 -10.73 15.33
C GLY A 328 2.88 -10.40 15.86
N ASP A 329 3.29 -11.14 16.88
CA ASP A 329 4.67 -11.47 17.25
C ASP A 329 5.81 -10.54 16.78
N GLY A 330 6.13 -9.57 17.64
CA GLY A 330 7.38 -8.81 17.58
C GLY A 330 8.63 -9.69 17.58
N ASN A 331 9.20 -9.90 16.39
CA ASN A 331 10.61 -10.19 16.19
C ASN A 331 11.06 -9.87 14.74
N GLY A 332 11.16 -8.58 14.42
CA GLY A 332 11.75 -8.10 13.18
C GLY A 332 11.20 -6.73 12.87
N GLU A 333 12.05 -5.71 12.75
CA GLU A 333 11.58 -4.46 12.16
C GLU A 333 11.00 -4.77 10.78
N ASP A 334 9.73 -4.41 10.57
CA ASP A 334 8.98 -4.58 9.33
C ASP A 334 9.83 -4.14 8.14
N ARG A 335 10.54 -5.08 7.52
CA ARG A 335 11.05 -4.86 6.18
C ARG A 335 9.85 -4.95 5.27
N LYS A 336 9.17 -3.80 5.14
CA LYS A 336 8.16 -3.56 4.10
C LYS A 336 8.80 -4.07 2.81
N SER A 337 8.34 -5.22 2.33
CA SER A 337 8.77 -5.87 1.11
C SER A 337 7.56 -5.98 0.23
N LEU A 338 7.67 -5.66 -1.06
CA LEU A 338 6.58 -5.95 -1.99
C LEU A 338 6.42 -7.47 -2.03
N VAL A 339 5.20 -8.00 -1.87
CA VAL A 339 4.98 -9.46 -1.90
C VAL A 339 4.24 -9.86 -3.17
N ILE A 340 4.77 -10.88 -3.85
CA ILE A 340 4.09 -11.59 -4.94
C ILE A 340 3.77 -13.02 -4.48
N ASP A 341 2.54 -13.22 -4.03
CA ASP A 341 1.93 -14.49 -3.65
C ASP A 341 0.82 -14.90 -4.63
N VAL A 342 1.18 -14.91 -5.91
CA VAL A 342 0.39 -15.40 -7.04
C VAL A 342 1.32 -16.10 -8.02
N ASN A 343 0.79 -16.89 -8.96
CA ASN A 343 1.65 -17.39 -10.05
C ASN A 343 2.26 -16.20 -10.82
N PHE A 344 3.59 -16.13 -10.91
CA PHE A 344 4.28 -15.01 -11.52
C PHE A 344 4.99 -15.41 -12.81
N VAL A 345 4.63 -14.76 -13.91
CA VAL A 345 5.22 -14.95 -15.23
C VAL A 345 5.96 -13.68 -15.63
N ASN A 346 7.28 -13.69 -15.50
CA ASN A 346 8.11 -12.55 -15.89
C ASN A 346 8.72 -12.79 -17.29
N ASN A 347 8.20 -12.11 -18.31
CA ASN A 347 8.80 -12.05 -19.65
C ASN A 347 9.58 -10.74 -19.89
N GLY A 348 9.59 -9.83 -18.91
CA GLY A 348 10.19 -8.49 -18.97
C GLY A 348 11.42 -8.33 -18.09
N THR A 349 11.50 -7.19 -17.42
CA THR A 349 12.52 -6.89 -16.41
C THR A 349 11.87 -6.49 -15.10
N VAL A 350 12.31 -7.10 -14.00
CA VAL A 350 12.02 -6.65 -12.64
C VAL A 350 13.19 -5.81 -12.16
N GLU A 351 12.92 -4.61 -11.68
CA GLU A 351 13.89 -3.63 -11.19
C GLU A 351 13.60 -3.36 -9.71
N VAL A 352 14.39 -3.94 -8.82
CA VAL A 352 14.33 -3.67 -7.38
C VAL A 352 15.27 -2.50 -7.09
N SER A 353 14.72 -1.37 -6.65
CA SER A 353 15.47 -0.17 -6.31
C SER A 353 16.41 -0.38 -5.12
N SER A 354 17.34 0.54 -4.91
CA SER A 354 18.22 0.51 -3.73
C SER A 354 17.40 0.51 -2.45
N GLU A 355 17.81 -0.29 -1.47
CA GLU A 355 17.13 -0.50 -0.18
C GLU A 355 15.71 -1.09 -0.27
N ALA A 356 15.20 -1.39 -1.49
CA ALA A 356 13.88 -2.00 -1.65
C ALA A 356 13.98 -3.52 -1.55
N SER A 357 12.94 -4.14 -1.01
CA SER A 357 12.83 -5.60 -0.88
C SER A 357 11.62 -6.13 -1.65
N LEU A 358 11.81 -7.25 -2.34
CA LEU A 358 10.79 -7.98 -3.06
C LEU A 358 10.76 -9.43 -2.54
N GLU A 359 9.58 -9.89 -2.14
CA GLU A 359 9.33 -11.28 -1.77
C GLU A 359 8.55 -12.00 -2.88
N LEU A 360 9.07 -13.17 -3.28
CA LEU A 360 8.43 -14.08 -4.23
C LEU A 360 7.95 -15.33 -3.48
N ALA A 361 6.72 -15.25 -2.97
CA ALA A 361 6.09 -16.24 -2.09
C ALA A 361 5.39 -17.39 -2.82
N PHE A 362 5.24 -17.30 -4.14
CA PHE A 362 4.65 -18.37 -4.93
C PHE A 362 5.59 -19.57 -5.15
N SER A 363 5.04 -20.73 -5.53
CA SER A 363 5.85 -21.87 -6.00
C SER A 363 5.80 -22.00 -7.52
N GLY A 364 6.97 -22.01 -8.18
CA GLY A 364 7.00 -22.16 -9.63
C GLY A 364 8.36 -22.03 -10.29
N GLU A 365 8.32 -21.72 -11.58
CA GLU A 365 9.50 -21.40 -12.38
C GLU A 365 9.74 -19.89 -12.35
N ILE A 366 10.96 -19.47 -11.99
CA ILE A 366 11.39 -18.07 -12.06
C ILE A 366 11.95 -17.80 -13.46
N SER A 367 11.40 -16.81 -14.15
CA SER A 367 11.82 -16.38 -15.49
C SER A 367 12.14 -14.88 -15.54
N GLY A 368 12.67 -14.42 -16.67
CA GLY A 368 12.91 -13.00 -16.94
C GLY A 368 14.19 -12.43 -16.32
N ASN A 369 14.34 -11.11 -16.40
CA ASN A 369 15.53 -10.43 -15.89
C ASN A 369 15.22 -9.74 -14.56
N TYR A 370 16.15 -9.80 -13.62
CA TYR A 370 16.08 -9.12 -12.34
C TYR A 370 17.30 -8.20 -12.19
N GLN A 371 17.06 -6.91 -11.99
CA GLN A 371 18.07 -5.91 -11.65
C GLN A 371 17.86 -5.49 -10.20
N ILE A 372 18.88 -5.65 -9.36
CA ILE A 372 18.77 -5.36 -7.92
C ILE A 372 19.75 -4.24 -7.55
N GLY A 373 19.21 -3.11 -7.11
CA GLY A 373 19.98 -1.96 -6.64
C GLY A 373 20.80 -2.27 -5.39
N ALA A 374 21.73 -1.38 -5.05
CA ALA A 374 22.55 -1.50 -3.84
C ALA A 374 21.66 -1.67 -2.59
N ASN A 375 22.00 -2.63 -1.72
CA ASN A 375 21.24 -3.01 -0.53
C ASN A 375 19.77 -3.43 -0.79
N GLY A 376 19.35 -3.52 -2.05
CA GLY A 376 18.06 -4.12 -2.39
C GLY A 376 18.14 -5.64 -2.30
N SER A 377 17.00 -6.30 -2.10
CA SER A 377 16.94 -7.75 -1.96
C SER A 377 15.75 -8.38 -2.67
N ILE A 378 15.95 -9.61 -3.15
CA ILE A 378 14.85 -10.51 -3.52
C ILE A 378 14.87 -11.71 -2.58
N GLU A 379 13.76 -11.98 -1.90
CA GLU A 379 13.56 -13.17 -1.07
C GLU A 379 12.64 -14.16 -1.78
N PHE A 380 13.00 -15.44 -1.73
CA PHE A 380 12.16 -16.54 -2.21
C PHE A 380 11.61 -17.31 -1.01
N SER A 381 10.29 -17.30 -0.82
CA SER A 381 9.61 -17.90 0.35
C SER A 381 8.57 -18.98 -0.01
N GLY A 382 8.29 -19.20 -1.30
CA GLY A 382 7.42 -20.31 -1.72
C GLY A 382 8.00 -21.70 -1.45
N GLU A 383 7.15 -22.74 -1.40
CA GLU A 383 7.59 -24.11 -1.09
C GLU A 383 8.68 -24.64 -2.04
N THR A 384 8.51 -24.43 -3.36
CA THR A 384 9.48 -24.88 -4.36
C THR A 384 9.64 -23.86 -5.48
N GLN A 385 10.88 -23.42 -5.70
CA GLN A 385 11.25 -22.49 -6.75
C GLN A 385 12.29 -23.11 -7.68
N THR A 386 12.14 -22.92 -8.99
CA THR A 386 13.07 -23.43 -10.00
C THR A 386 13.55 -22.31 -10.92
N PHE A 387 14.87 -22.18 -11.13
CA PHE A 387 15.36 -21.24 -12.14
C PHE A 387 15.05 -21.72 -13.56
N GLY A 388 14.22 -20.94 -14.25
CA GLY A 388 13.85 -21.14 -15.64
C GLY A 388 15.01 -20.91 -16.59
N SER A 389 14.81 -21.29 -17.86
CA SER A 389 15.90 -21.29 -18.86
C SER A 389 16.44 -19.91 -19.24
N GLU A 390 15.68 -18.85 -18.95
CA GLU A 390 15.97 -17.46 -19.35
C GLU A 390 16.13 -16.50 -18.16
N VAL A 391 16.14 -17.01 -16.91
CA VAL A 391 16.37 -16.14 -15.75
C VAL A 391 17.79 -15.57 -15.71
N SER A 392 17.90 -14.30 -15.31
CA SER A 392 19.17 -13.64 -14.96
C SER A 392 19.00 -12.70 -13.77
N PHE A 393 20.03 -12.61 -12.92
CA PHE A 393 20.12 -11.63 -11.84
C PHE A 393 21.38 -10.80 -12.04
N ALA A 394 21.27 -9.49 -11.88
CA ALA A 394 22.40 -8.57 -11.93
C ALA A 394 22.17 -7.39 -10.99
N GLY A 395 23.25 -6.67 -10.66
CA GLY A 395 23.20 -5.51 -9.77
C GLY A 395 24.20 -5.61 -8.63
N GLU A 396 23.91 -4.89 -7.55
CA GLU A 396 24.74 -4.79 -6.34
C GLU A 396 23.99 -5.27 -5.08
N GLY A 397 22.75 -5.73 -5.23
CA GLY A 397 21.94 -6.25 -4.13
C GLY A 397 22.14 -7.75 -3.88
N SER A 398 21.21 -8.35 -3.15
CA SER A 398 21.29 -9.75 -2.71
C SER A 398 20.05 -10.58 -3.05
N ILE A 399 20.21 -11.89 -2.99
CA ILE A 399 19.12 -12.86 -3.05
C ILE A 399 19.07 -13.64 -1.73
N ALA A 400 17.87 -13.88 -1.22
CA ALA A 400 17.61 -14.70 -0.05
C ALA A 400 16.67 -15.88 -0.39
N ILE A 401 16.83 -16.99 0.32
CA ILE A 401 15.89 -18.13 0.31
C ILE A 401 15.47 -18.41 1.74
N ASP A 402 14.16 -18.46 1.98
CA ASP A 402 13.58 -18.79 3.28
C ASP A 402 13.86 -20.24 3.70
N ALA A 403 13.82 -20.49 5.01
CA ALA A 403 14.05 -21.79 5.63
C ALA A 403 13.16 -22.92 5.08
N GLN A 404 11.94 -22.61 4.64
CA GLN A 404 11.00 -23.63 4.14
C GLN A 404 11.12 -23.86 2.63
N THR A 405 11.81 -22.99 1.91
CA THR A 405 11.89 -23.04 0.45
C THR A 405 12.89 -24.08 -0.03
N THR A 406 12.45 -24.91 -0.98
CA THR A 406 13.34 -25.74 -1.80
C THR A 406 13.63 -25.06 -3.12
N PHE A 407 14.88 -24.70 -3.32
CA PHE A 407 15.37 -24.01 -4.48
C PHE A 407 16.11 -24.95 -5.43
N THR A 408 15.58 -25.16 -6.64
CA THR A 408 16.08 -26.15 -7.61
C THR A 408 16.79 -25.49 -8.79
N VAL A 409 18.04 -25.92 -9.03
CA VAL A 409 18.88 -25.51 -10.16
C VAL A 409 18.95 -26.64 -11.18
N SER A 410 18.18 -26.48 -12.26
CA SER A 410 18.01 -27.49 -13.33
C SER A 410 18.90 -27.26 -14.55
N ARG A 411 19.69 -26.17 -14.56
CA ARG A 411 20.64 -25.84 -15.63
C ARG A 411 21.86 -25.13 -15.07
N ASN A 412 22.95 -25.12 -15.85
CA ASN A 412 24.12 -24.36 -15.47
C ASN A 412 23.76 -22.89 -15.27
N PHE A 413 24.12 -22.36 -14.11
CA PHE A 413 23.74 -21.04 -13.68
C PHE A 413 24.91 -20.35 -12.98
N THR A 414 25.05 -19.05 -13.25
CA THR A 414 25.99 -18.18 -12.56
C THR A 414 25.17 -17.10 -11.87
N LEU A 415 25.37 -16.97 -10.56
CA LEU A 415 24.80 -15.93 -9.74
C LEU A 415 25.92 -14.94 -9.38
N ASP A 416 25.79 -13.70 -9.83
CA ASP A 416 26.78 -12.64 -9.59
C ASP A 416 26.52 -11.85 -8.31
N LEU A 417 25.44 -12.15 -7.59
CA LEU A 417 24.99 -11.45 -6.39
C LEU A 417 25.29 -12.25 -5.13
N ASP A 418 25.28 -11.56 -4.00
CA ASP A 418 25.33 -12.20 -2.69
C ASP A 418 24.07 -13.05 -2.48
N PHE A 419 24.27 -14.20 -1.84
CA PHE A 419 23.28 -15.25 -1.74
C PHE A 419 23.14 -15.72 -0.29
N PHE A 420 22.03 -15.35 0.33
CA PHE A 420 21.65 -15.76 1.66
C PHE A 420 20.73 -16.98 1.57
N ASN A 421 21.12 -18.10 2.17
CA ASN A 421 20.32 -19.31 2.13
C ASN A 421 19.99 -19.78 3.55
N SER A 422 18.71 -19.77 3.91
CA SER A 422 18.19 -20.48 5.08
C SER A 422 17.56 -21.82 4.70
N GLY A 423 17.11 -21.94 3.44
CA GLY A 423 16.40 -23.12 2.94
C GLY A 423 17.29 -24.23 2.37
N ARG A 424 16.69 -24.98 1.44
CA ARG A 424 17.32 -26.10 0.75
C ARG A 424 17.65 -25.76 -0.69
N VAL A 425 18.90 -25.93 -1.09
CA VAL A 425 19.35 -25.81 -2.48
C VAL A 425 19.57 -27.20 -3.10
N VAL A 426 18.94 -27.46 -4.24
CA VAL A 426 19.07 -28.71 -5.00
C VAL A 426 19.67 -28.41 -6.38
N ILE A 427 20.88 -28.92 -6.63
CA ILE A 427 21.54 -28.84 -7.92
C ILE A 427 21.34 -30.17 -8.65
N GLU A 428 20.72 -30.16 -9.83
CA GLU A 428 20.44 -31.39 -10.58
C GLU A 428 21.70 -32.08 -11.12
N ASN A 429 21.54 -33.32 -11.58
CA ASN A 429 22.64 -34.12 -12.12
C ASN A 429 23.29 -33.44 -13.33
N GLY A 430 24.61 -33.31 -13.29
CA GLY A 430 25.39 -32.67 -14.36
C GLY A 430 25.26 -31.15 -14.43
N VAL A 431 24.59 -30.52 -13.45
CA VAL A 431 24.37 -29.07 -13.40
C VAL A 431 25.42 -28.37 -12.54
N ILE A 432 25.85 -27.19 -12.97
CA ILE A 432 26.81 -26.34 -12.27
C ILE A 432 26.09 -25.09 -11.76
N LEU A 433 26.13 -24.86 -10.45
CA LEU A 433 25.83 -23.56 -9.86
C LEU A 433 27.15 -22.88 -9.48
N LEU A 434 27.46 -21.75 -10.09
CA LEU A 434 28.54 -20.86 -9.70
C LEU A 434 27.95 -19.64 -8.99
N VAL A 435 28.37 -19.36 -7.77
CA VAL A 435 28.00 -18.13 -7.06
C VAL A 435 29.24 -17.27 -6.92
N ASN A 436 29.31 -16.15 -7.64
CA ASN A 436 30.42 -15.20 -7.59
C ASN A 436 30.30 -14.22 -6.42
N GLY A 437 29.09 -13.98 -5.92
CA GLY A 437 28.87 -13.26 -4.66
C GLY A 437 29.14 -14.13 -3.43
N GLU A 438 29.00 -13.54 -2.26
CA GLU A 438 29.16 -14.22 -0.98
C GLU A 438 27.98 -15.15 -0.70
N VAL A 439 28.26 -16.40 -0.34
CA VAL A 439 27.24 -17.33 0.15
C VAL A 439 27.24 -17.31 1.67
N THR A 440 26.10 -16.94 2.26
CA THR A 440 25.90 -16.83 3.71
C THR A 440 24.57 -17.45 4.15
N GLY A 441 24.36 -17.60 5.45
CA GLY A 441 23.09 -18.03 6.03
C GLY A 441 23.15 -19.32 6.84
N ASN A 442 22.05 -19.59 7.55
CA ASN A 442 21.87 -20.77 8.40
C ASN A 442 21.23 -21.89 7.58
N CYS A 443 21.96 -22.39 6.60
CA CYS A 443 21.42 -23.27 5.57
C CYS A 443 20.95 -24.62 6.16
N ASP A 444 19.74 -25.10 5.84
CA ASP A 444 19.41 -26.53 6.09
C ASP A 444 20.32 -27.42 5.23
N ARG A 445 20.30 -27.23 3.89
CA ARG A 445 20.87 -28.25 3.00
C ARG A 445 21.24 -27.81 1.59
N PHE A 446 22.44 -28.20 1.16
CA PHE A 446 22.86 -28.26 -0.25
C PHE A 446 22.90 -29.71 -0.74
N GLN A 447 22.07 -30.05 -1.70
CA GLN A 447 22.10 -31.35 -2.39
C GLN A 447 22.68 -31.19 -3.79
N ILE A 448 23.79 -31.87 -4.07
CA ILE A 448 24.50 -31.78 -5.36
C ILE A 448 24.39 -33.11 -6.12
N GLY A 449 23.68 -33.09 -7.25
CA GLY A 449 23.44 -34.24 -8.12
C GLY A 449 24.71 -34.86 -8.70
N GLU A 450 24.60 -36.09 -9.18
CA GLU A 450 25.70 -36.84 -9.79
C GLU A 450 26.31 -36.03 -10.95
N GLY A 451 27.62 -35.77 -10.88
CA GLY A 451 28.35 -35.00 -11.90
C GLY A 451 28.01 -33.52 -11.96
N GLY A 452 27.19 -33.00 -11.04
CA GLY A 452 26.98 -31.57 -10.84
C GLY A 452 28.01 -30.95 -9.89
N SER A 453 28.04 -29.62 -9.82
CA SER A 453 28.91 -28.89 -8.89
C SER A 453 28.26 -27.62 -8.31
N LEU A 454 28.62 -27.30 -7.07
CA LEU A 454 28.46 -25.98 -6.47
C LEU A 454 29.85 -25.34 -6.39
N THR A 455 30.03 -24.18 -6.99
CA THR A 455 31.28 -23.41 -6.92
C THR A 455 31.05 -22.12 -6.14
N LEU A 456 31.80 -21.95 -5.05
CA LEU A 456 31.81 -20.75 -4.20
C LEU A 456 32.93 -19.82 -4.65
N GLY A 457 32.55 -18.69 -5.26
CA GLY A 457 33.44 -17.67 -5.82
C GLY A 457 33.56 -16.39 -4.99
N GLY A 458 32.61 -16.12 -4.09
CA GLY A 458 32.65 -14.97 -3.18
C GLY A 458 33.92 -14.91 -2.31
N GLU A 459 34.33 -13.71 -1.91
CA GLU A 459 35.54 -13.50 -1.11
C GLU A 459 35.41 -14.16 0.28
N GLU A 460 34.29 -13.92 0.96
CA GLU A 460 33.98 -14.48 2.28
C GLU A 460 32.66 -15.25 2.25
N ASN A 461 32.73 -16.58 2.26
CA ASN A 461 31.54 -17.42 2.39
C ASN A 461 31.42 -17.89 3.84
N SER A 462 30.21 -17.96 4.36
CA SER A 462 29.93 -18.43 5.72
C SER A 462 28.80 -19.45 5.75
N PHE A 463 29.00 -20.49 6.57
CA PHE A 463 27.99 -21.50 6.84
C PHE A 463 27.99 -21.78 8.34
N ASP A 464 26.83 -22.09 8.89
CA ASP A 464 26.76 -22.51 10.28
C ASP A 464 27.18 -23.99 10.46
N THR A 465 27.18 -24.45 11.70
CA THR A 465 27.46 -25.85 12.04
C THR A 465 26.35 -26.83 11.63
N GLU A 466 25.17 -26.35 11.24
CA GLU A 466 24.01 -27.17 10.88
C GLU A 466 23.92 -27.43 9.37
N THR A 467 24.60 -26.61 8.56
CA THR A 467 24.65 -26.72 7.11
C THR A 467 25.12 -28.09 6.63
N VAL A 468 24.27 -28.80 5.88
CA VAL A 468 24.57 -30.11 5.29
C VAL A 468 24.87 -30.00 3.80
N PHE A 469 26.05 -30.47 3.39
CA PHE A 469 26.36 -30.74 1.97
C PHE A 469 26.24 -32.25 1.68
N GLU A 470 25.34 -32.63 0.78
CA GLU A 470 25.08 -34.01 0.40
C GLU A 470 25.04 -34.25 -1.11
N GLY A 471 25.07 -35.52 -1.51
CA GLY A 471 24.99 -35.95 -2.91
C GLY A 471 26.30 -36.54 -3.45
N GLU A 472 26.32 -36.80 -4.77
CA GLU A 472 27.46 -37.39 -5.48
C GLU A 472 28.27 -36.36 -6.30
N GLY A 473 27.83 -35.10 -6.31
CA GLY A 473 28.49 -34.00 -6.99
C GLY A 473 29.69 -33.42 -6.24
N THR A 474 30.18 -32.27 -6.70
CA THR A 474 31.36 -31.61 -6.14
C THR A 474 31.03 -30.25 -5.52
N LEU A 475 31.56 -29.99 -4.34
CA LEU A 475 31.69 -28.63 -3.80
C LEU A 475 33.09 -28.11 -4.16
N GLU A 476 33.14 -26.97 -4.83
CA GLU A 476 34.36 -26.30 -5.26
C GLU A 476 34.44 -24.91 -4.61
N ILE A 477 35.64 -24.52 -4.19
CA ILE A 477 35.92 -23.19 -3.63
C ILE A 477 36.95 -22.56 -4.57
N GLU A 478 36.64 -21.39 -5.11
CA GLU A 478 37.55 -20.72 -6.05
C GLU A 478 38.85 -20.26 -5.36
N GLU A 479 39.91 -20.07 -6.17
CA GLU A 479 41.19 -19.61 -5.65
C GLU A 479 41.07 -18.17 -5.15
N GLY A 480 41.16 -17.98 -3.83
CA GLY A 480 41.04 -16.67 -3.20
C GLY A 480 39.83 -16.55 -2.29
N SER A 481 38.81 -17.40 -2.49
CA SER A 481 37.63 -17.49 -1.65
C SER A 481 37.95 -18.14 -0.30
N THR A 482 37.28 -17.66 0.74
CA THR A 482 37.34 -18.24 2.08
C THR A 482 35.98 -18.84 2.46
N VAL A 483 36.03 -19.86 3.33
CA VAL A 483 34.85 -20.46 3.93
C VAL A 483 35.04 -20.47 5.44
N THR A 484 34.15 -19.76 6.13
CA THR A 484 34.10 -19.69 7.58
C THR A 484 32.94 -20.54 8.09
N ILE A 485 33.19 -21.33 9.13
CA ILE A 485 32.13 -22.08 9.83
C ILE A 485 31.81 -21.36 11.14
N THR A 486 30.58 -20.90 11.30
CA THR A 486 30.07 -20.22 12.50
C THR A 486 29.31 -21.21 13.38
N GLU A 487 29.25 -20.96 14.69
CA GLU A 487 28.32 -21.71 15.56
C GLU A 487 26.89 -21.38 15.14
N ALA A 488 26.02 -22.39 15.08
CA ALA A 488 24.60 -22.17 14.83
C ALA A 488 24.03 -21.25 15.90
N ILE A 489 23.36 -20.18 15.47
CA ILE A 489 22.57 -19.34 16.37
C ILE A 489 21.27 -20.12 16.62
N VAL A 490 21.30 -20.97 17.64
CA VAL A 490 20.07 -21.58 18.15
C VAL A 490 19.32 -20.44 18.84
N GLY A 491 18.24 -19.96 18.24
CA GLY A 491 17.28 -19.13 18.94
C GLY A 491 16.61 -19.99 20.00
N ASP A 492 17.22 -20.07 21.18
CA ASP A 492 16.51 -20.46 22.39
C ASP A 492 15.61 -19.29 22.79
N GLY A 493 14.41 -19.29 22.21
CA GLY A 493 13.27 -18.77 22.95
C GLY A 493 13.30 -19.45 24.32
N ASP A 494 13.59 -18.63 25.33
CA ASP A 494 13.52 -18.80 26.80
C ASP A 494 14.64 -17.92 27.42
N GLY A 495 14.62 -16.62 27.07
CA GLY A 495 15.57 -15.63 27.53
C GLY A 495 15.02 -14.79 28.68
N ASP A 496 14.47 -15.41 29.73
CA ASP A 496 14.35 -14.82 31.06
C ASP A 496 15.75 -14.64 31.66
N GLY A 497 16.46 -13.66 31.09
CA GLY A 497 17.79 -13.24 31.47
C GLY A 497 17.74 -11.83 32.05
N ASP A 498 17.32 -11.74 33.32
CA ASP A 498 17.55 -10.58 34.18
C ASP A 498 19.08 -10.33 34.25
N GLY A 499 19.56 -9.45 33.39
CA GLY A 499 20.97 -9.38 33.00
C GLY A 499 21.60 -8.01 33.19
N ASP A 500 21.12 -7.18 34.11
CA ASP A 500 21.70 -5.85 34.38
C ASP A 500 22.93 -5.98 35.28
N GLY A 501 24.02 -6.44 34.67
CA GLY A 501 25.33 -6.57 35.27
C GLY A 501 26.37 -5.67 34.60
N ASP A 502 26.22 -4.34 34.67
CA ASP A 502 27.29 -3.41 34.32
C ASP A 502 27.65 -2.52 35.51
N GLY A 503 28.73 -2.90 36.18
CA GLY A 503 29.49 -1.99 37.02
C GLY A 503 30.43 -1.16 36.16
N ASP A 504 30.45 0.16 36.40
CA ASP A 504 31.66 0.98 36.42
C ASP A 504 31.40 2.34 37.12
N GLY A 505 32.11 2.58 38.23
CA GLY A 505 32.74 3.88 38.48
C GLY A 505 32.05 4.94 39.34
N ASP A 506 32.42 4.94 40.63
CA ASP A 506 32.71 6.09 41.49
C ASP A 506 31.56 7.01 41.97
N GLY A 507 30.96 6.64 43.10
CA GLY A 507 30.19 7.55 43.96
C GLY A 507 30.23 7.11 45.42
N ASP A 508 30.89 7.89 46.27
CA ASP A 508 31.02 7.67 47.71
C ASP A 508 29.65 7.51 48.39
N GLY A 509 29.39 6.33 48.96
CA GLY A 509 28.16 6.05 49.70
C GLY A 509 28.38 5.00 50.78
N ASP A 510 28.54 5.47 52.02
CA ASP A 510 28.53 4.65 53.23
C ASP A 510 27.15 3.95 53.36
N GLY A 511 27.12 2.63 53.56
CA GLY A 511 25.84 1.92 53.72
C GLY A 511 25.96 0.42 53.99
N ASP A 512 26.39 0.11 55.21
CA ASP A 512 26.14 -1.10 56.01
C ASP A 512 25.45 -2.30 55.31
N GLY A 513 26.23 -3.35 55.12
CA GLY A 513 25.70 -4.66 54.78
C GLY A 513 25.11 -5.34 56.00
N ASP A 514 23.95 -5.97 55.81
CA ASP A 514 23.46 -7.07 56.63
C ASP A 514 22.86 -8.12 55.68
N GLY A 515 23.54 -9.27 55.62
CA GLY A 515 23.02 -10.45 54.95
C GLY A 515 22.28 -11.30 55.97
N ASP A 516 21.01 -11.58 55.72
CA ASP A 516 20.24 -12.57 56.45
C ASP A 516 19.67 -13.57 55.44
N GLY A 517 20.32 -14.74 55.39
CA GLY A 517 19.78 -15.92 54.77
C GLY A 517 18.98 -16.69 55.80
N ASP A 518 17.68 -16.80 55.58
CA ASP A 518 16.79 -17.68 56.35
C ASP A 518 16.25 -18.77 55.42
N GLY A 519 16.91 -19.92 55.48
CA GLY A 519 16.32 -21.19 55.06
C GLY A 519 15.58 -21.78 56.25
N ASP A 520 14.29 -22.06 56.08
CA ASP A 520 13.54 -22.95 56.95
C ASP A 520 12.76 -23.94 56.08
N GLY A 521 13.24 -25.18 56.10
CA GLY A 521 12.42 -26.34 55.78
C GLY A 521 11.76 -26.87 57.05
N ASP A 522 10.52 -27.31 56.90
CA ASP A 522 9.81 -28.36 57.64
C ASP A 522 8.48 -28.53 56.87
N GLY A 523 7.99 -29.71 56.48
CA GLY A 523 8.00 -30.97 57.20
C GLY A 523 6.55 -31.35 57.57
N ASP A 524 5.99 -32.27 56.79
CA ASP A 524 4.92 -33.22 57.10
C ASP A 524 3.43 -32.77 57.18
N GLY A 525 2.59 -33.49 56.43
CA GLY A 525 1.14 -33.46 56.57
C GLY A 525 0.42 -34.47 55.67
N ASP A 526 0.41 -35.75 56.08
CA ASP A 526 -0.36 -36.85 55.48
C ASP A 526 -1.87 -36.53 55.35
N GLY A 527 -2.48 -37.00 54.26
CA GLY A 527 -3.94 -36.97 54.07
C GLY A 527 -4.42 -37.91 52.97
N ASP A 528 -4.55 -39.20 53.30
CA ASP A 528 -5.23 -40.21 52.48
C ASP A 528 -6.70 -39.81 52.19
N GLY A 529 -7.15 -40.05 50.95
CA GLY A 529 -8.54 -39.89 50.55
C GLY A 529 -8.86 -40.58 49.23
N ASP A 530 -9.04 -41.90 49.27
CA ASP A 530 -9.63 -42.70 48.18
C ASP A 530 -11.05 -42.20 47.83
N GLY A 531 -11.37 -42.19 46.53
CA GLY A 531 -12.72 -41.90 46.04
C GLY A 531 -12.91 -42.24 44.57
N ASP A 532 -12.98 -43.55 44.25
CA ASP A 532 -13.57 -44.05 42.99
C ASP A 532 -15.06 -43.68 42.91
N GLY A 533 -15.54 -43.32 41.71
CA GLY A 533 -16.97 -43.16 41.46
C GLY A 533 -17.37 -42.72 40.04
N ASP A 534 -17.48 -43.74 39.17
CA ASP A 534 -18.20 -43.86 37.88
C ASP A 534 -17.69 -43.14 36.61
#